data_AF-A0A3Q0RNC7-F1
#
_entry.id   AF-A0A3Q0RNC7-F1
#
_cell.length_a   1.000
_cell.length_b   1.000
_cell.length_c   1.000
_cell.angle_alpha   90.00
_cell.angle_beta   90.00
_cell.angle_gamma   90.00
#
_symmetry.space_group_name_H-M   'P 1'
#
loop_
_entity.id
_entity.type
_entity.pdbx_description
1 polymer ?
#
loop_
_entity_poly.entity_id
_entity_poly.type
_entity_poly.pdbx_seq_one_letter_code
_entity_poly.pdbx_strand_id
1 'polypeptide(L)'
;MAPPGGINRPKTELGKKLFKRRRVLGREKRKKHQIVGAVVDEGLITIHHLKKRRTSPRANITLSGKKKRKLMKQLRHLQKEKTTMEVESTAAPQKKQASSSAPSKKKNKKASGSQGDVEMVDAE
;
A
#
# COMPACT_ATOMS: atom_id res chain seq x y z
N MET A 1 17.14 -32.75 -1.20
CA MET A 1 18.52 -33.26 -1.38
C MET A 1 18.71 -33.68 -2.82
N ALA A 2 19.71 -33.15 -3.53
CA ALA A 2 20.18 -33.81 -4.75
C ALA A 2 21.11 -34.96 -4.34
N PRO A 3 20.98 -36.18 -4.92
CA PRO A 3 21.83 -37.30 -4.52
C PRO A 3 23.30 -37.01 -4.84
N PRO A 4 24.24 -37.61 -4.08
CA PRO A 4 25.67 -37.40 -4.28
C PRO A 4 26.05 -37.79 -5.71
N GLY A 5 26.51 -36.79 -6.47
CA GLY A 5 26.93 -36.94 -7.87
C GLY A 5 28.31 -37.58 -7.94
N GLY A 6 28.37 -38.88 -7.73
CA GLY A 6 29.60 -39.65 -7.92
C GLY A 6 30.03 -39.64 -9.39
N ILE A 7 31.33 -39.47 -9.64
CA ILE A 7 31.96 -39.48 -10.97
C ILE A 7 31.58 -40.75 -11.76
N ASN A 8 31.33 -41.85 -11.05
CA ASN A 8 31.03 -43.17 -11.62
C ASN A 8 29.53 -43.44 -11.83
N ARG A 9 28.64 -42.46 -11.62
CA ARG A 9 27.20 -42.66 -11.89
C ARG A 9 26.91 -42.54 -13.40
N PRO A 10 26.14 -43.47 -13.99
CA PRO A 10 25.77 -43.37 -15.40
C PRO A 10 24.96 -42.08 -15.63
N LYS A 11 25.30 -41.34 -16.70
CA LYS A 11 24.60 -40.11 -17.07
C LYS A 11 23.16 -40.44 -17.46
N THR A 12 22.21 -39.63 -16.98
CA THR A 12 20.83 -39.68 -17.44
C THR A 12 20.73 -39.37 -18.94
N GLU A 13 19.62 -39.73 -19.58
CA GLU A 13 19.38 -39.45 -21.01
C GLU A 13 19.57 -37.97 -21.39
N LEU A 14 19.27 -37.05 -20.46
CA LEU A 14 19.58 -35.63 -20.61
C LEU A 14 21.06 -35.34 -20.38
N GLY A 15 21.71 -35.98 -19.40
CA GLY A 15 23.15 -35.87 -19.17
C GLY A 15 24.02 -36.28 -20.36
N LYS A 16 23.56 -37.25 -21.15
CA LYS A 16 24.19 -37.65 -22.43
C LYS A 16 24.09 -36.56 -23.51
N LYS A 17 23.01 -35.77 -23.51
CA LYS A 17 22.72 -34.72 -24.51
C LYS A 17 22.87 -33.31 -23.90
N LEU A 18 24.10 -32.80 -23.85
CA LEU A 18 24.46 -31.53 -23.18
C LEU A 18 23.57 -30.34 -23.59
N PHE A 19 23.37 -30.10 -24.89
CA PHE A 19 22.56 -28.97 -25.35
C PHE A 19 21.07 -29.10 -24.95
N LYS A 20 20.52 -30.32 -25.00
CA LYS A 20 19.14 -30.59 -24.55
C LYS A 20 19.02 -30.37 -23.04
N ARG A 21 19.99 -30.84 -22.25
CA ARG A 21 20.05 -30.60 -20.80
C ARG A 21 20.09 -29.12 -20.47
N ARG A 22 20.97 -28.33 -21.09
CA ARG A 22 21.03 -26.88 -20.89
C ARG A 22 19.70 -26.20 -21.22
N ARG A 23 19.06 -26.60 -22.34
CA ARG A 23 17.76 -26.09 -22.76
C ARG A 23 16.65 -26.40 -21.76
N VAL A 24 16.55 -27.64 -21.29
CA VAL A 24 15.52 -28.09 -20.33
C VAL A 24 15.71 -27.38 -18.99
N LEU A 25 16.92 -27.39 -18.43
CA LEU A 25 17.22 -26.70 -17.17
C LEU A 25 16.97 -25.19 -17.26
N GLY A 26 17.29 -24.56 -18.41
CA GLY A 26 16.98 -23.16 -18.65
C GLY A 26 15.48 -22.87 -18.64
N ARG A 27 14.66 -23.74 -19.27
CA ARG A 27 13.19 -23.64 -19.24
C ARG A 27 12.64 -23.83 -17.83
N GLU A 28 13.12 -24.83 -17.09
CA GLU A 28 12.70 -25.07 -15.71
C GLU A 28 13.04 -23.91 -14.78
N LYS A 29 14.27 -23.37 -14.88
CA LYS A 29 14.66 -22.16 -14.15
C LYS A 29 13.70 -21.02 -14.46
N ARG A 30 13.37 -20.77 -15.74
CA ARG A 30 12.43 -19.71 -16.11
C ARG A 30 11.04 -19.95 -15.52
N LYS A 31 10.52 -21.18 -15.55
CA LYS A 31 9.22 -21.55 -14.96
C LYS A 31 9.18 -21.31 -13.45
N LYS A 32 10.24 -21.65 -12.71
CA LYS A 32 10.32 -21.42 -11.26
C LYS A 32 10.23 -19.95 -10.84
N HIS A 33 10.65 -19.03 -11.71
CA HIS A 33 10.57 -17.58 -11.44
C HIS A 33 9.24 -16.96 -11.91
N GLN A 34 8.33 -17.74 -12.49
CA GLN A 34 6.99 -17.25 -12.81
C GLN A 34 6.16 -17.31 -11.53
N ILE A 35 5.72 -16.15 -11.05
CA ILE A 35 4.79 -16.06 -9.92
C ILE A 35 3.41 -15.96 -10.53
N VAL A 36 2.70 -17.09 -10.53
CA VAL A 36 1.34 -17.19 -11.04
C VAL A 36 0.37 -16.98 -9.88
N GLY A 37 -0.67 -16.18 -10.11
CA GLY A 37 -1.82 -16.09 -9.21
C GLY A 37 -1.75 -14.97 -8.17
N ALA A 38 -0.72 -14.92 -7.32
CA ALA A 38 -0.74 -14.01 -6.17
C ALA A 38 -0.15 -12.61 -6.46
N VAL A 39 -0.99 -11.58 -6.40
CA VAL A 39 -0.56 -10.18 -6.29
C VAL A 39 -0.69 -9.78 -4.82
N VAL A 40 0.43 -9.52 -4.15
CA VAL A 40 0.44 -9.26 -2.69
C VAL A 40 -0.28 -7.96 -2.30
N ASP A 41 -0.29 -6.97 -3.20
CA ASP A 41 -0.78 -5.61 -2.95
C ASP A 41 -1.94 -5.24 -3.91
N GLU A 42 -2.88 -6.14 -4.17
CA GLU A 42 -3.96 -5.95 -5.18
C GLU A 42 -4.68 -4.61 -5.05
N GLY A 43 -5.04 -4.21 -3.82
CA GLY A 43 -5.75 -2.96 -3.55
C GLY A 43 -4.89 -1.69 -3.53
N LEU A 44 -3.57 -1.79 -3.61
CA LEU A 44 -2.64 -0.65 -3.53
C LEU A 44 -1.82 -0.46 -4.82
N ILE A 45 -1.64 -1.53 -5.58
CA ILE A 45 -0.82 -1.51 -6.79
C ILE A 45 -1.57 -0.77 -7.91
N THR A 46 -0.84 -0.10 -8.79
CA THR A 46 -1.48 0.66 -9.88
C THR A 46 -1.93 -0.24 -11.03
N ILE A 47 -2.92 0.22 -11.79
CA ILE A 47 -3.44 -0.46 -13.00
C ILE A 47 -2.30 -0.84 -13.96
N HIS A 48 -1.29 0.01 -14.11
CA HIS A 48 -0.13 -0.26 -14.97
C HIS A 48 0.65 -1.51 -14.54
N HIS A 49 0.84 -1.71 -13.24
CA HIS A 49 1.53 -2.90 -12.74
C HIS A 49 0.67 -4.15 -12.92
N LEU A 50 -0.65 -4.04 -12.75
CA LEU A 50 -1.58 -5.12 -13.06
C LEU A 50 -1.54 -5.48 -14.55
N LYS A 51 -1.55 -4.48 -15.45
CA LYS A 51 -1.40 -4.68 -16.90
C LYS A 51 -0.07 -5.36 -17.22
N LYS A 52 1.04 -4.94 -16.62
CA LYS A 52 2.36 -5.59 -16.78
C LYS A 52 2.40 -7.03 -16.28
N ARG A 53 1.70 -7.36 -15.18
CA ARG A 53 1.57 -8.74 -14.69
C ARG A 53 0.68 -9.60 -15.59
N ARG A 54 -0.41 -9.03 -16.13
CA ARG A 54 -1.31 -9.72 -17.08
C ARG A 54 -0.62 -10.03 -18.40
N THR A 55 0.17 -9.10 -18.93
CA THR A 55 0.89 -9.31 -20.21
C THR A 55 2.17 -10.12 -20.06
N SER A 56 2.78 -10.15 -18.87
CA SER A 56 4.00 -10.92 -18.59
C SER A 56 3.93 -11.67 -17.25
N PRO A 57 3.80 -13.02 -17.26
CA PRO A 57 3.74 -13.83 -16.04
C PRO A 57 5.08 -13.87 -15.27
N ARG A 58 6.16 -13.35 -15.86
CA ARG A 58 7.47 -13.22 -15.22
C ARG A 58 7.63 -11.88 -14.47
N ALA A 59 6.73 -10.93 -14.69
CA ALA A 59 6.83 -9.62 -14.06
C ALA A 59 6.48 -9.70 -12.57
N ASN A 60 7.48 -9.93 -11.72
CA ASN A 60 7.31 -9.89 -10.27
C ASN A 60 7.39 -8.45 -9.76
N ILE A 61 6.37 -7.64 -10.06
CA ILE A 61 6.34 -6.25 -9.60
C ILE A 61 5.45 -6.16 -8.36
N THR A 62 6.06 -5.91 -7.21
CA THR A 62 5.38 -5.60 -5.94
C THR A 62 5.69 -4.16 -5.56
N LEU A 63 4.91 -3.57 -4.65
CA LEU A 63 5.28 -2.26 -4.13
C LEU A 63 6.45 -2.42 -3.16
N SER A 64 7.47 -1.57 -3.31
CA SER A 64 8.49 -1.42 -2.26
C SER A 64 7.80 -1.02 -0.94
N GLY A 65 8.32 -1.51 0.18
CA GLY A 65 7.75 -1.25 1.51
C GLY A 65 7.56 0.24 1.81
N LYS A 66 8.47 1.11 1.35
CA LYS A 66 8.34 2.58 1.49
C LYS A 66 7.12 3.10 0.73
N LYS A 67 6.90 2.62 -0.51
CA LYS A 67 5.76 3.01 -1.35
C LYS A 67 4.44 2.48 -0.78
N LYS A 68 4.42 1.23 -0.35
CA LYS A 68 3.27 0.61 0.33
C LYS A 68 2.86 1.41 1.57
N ARG A 69 3.81 1.74 2.45
CA ARG A 69 3.56 2.54 3.65
C ARG A 69 3.04 3.94 3.31
N LYS A 70 3.61 4.60 2.30
CA LYS A 70 3.18 5.95 1.87
C LYS A 70 1.72 5.94 1.38
N LEU A 71 1.37 4.99 0.51
CA LEU A 71 0.00 4.86 0.00
C LEU A 71 -1.00 4.53 1.12
N MET A 72 -0.66 3.60 2.00
CA MET A 72 -1.50 3.27 3.17
C MET A 72 -1.67 4.45 4.13
N LYS A 73 -0.66 5.31 4.27
CA LYS A 73 -0.77 6.55 5.07
C LYS A 73 -1.74 7.53 4.42
N GLN A 74 -1.63 7.73 3.10
CA GLN A 74 -2.53 8.63 2.37
C GLN A 74 -3.99 8.17 2.43
N LEU A 75 -4.25 6.87 2.21
CA LEU A 75 -5.60 6.31 2.34
C LEU A 75 -6.19 6.52 3.73
N ARG A 76 -5.38 6.34 4.79
CA ARG A 76 -5.82 6.60 6.17
C ARG A 76 -6.18 8.06 6.42
N HIS A 77 -5.42 9.02 5.88
CA HIS A 77 -5.74 10.44 6.00
C HIS A 77 -7.05 10.78 5.28
N LEU A 78 -7.21 10.32 4.04
CA LEU A 78 -8.45 10.53 3.27
C LEU A 78 -9.68 9.91 3.95
N GLN A 79 -9.53 8.71 4.54
CA GLN A 79 -10.62 8.09 5.31
C GLN A 79 -10.96 8.93 6.55
N LYS A 80 -9.95 9.41 7.29
CA LYS A 80 -10.18 10.26 8.46
C LYS A 80 -10.90 11.56 8.07
N GLU A 81 -10.44 12.25 7.02
CA GLU A 81 -11.05 13.48 6.52
C GLU A 81 -12.50 13.27 6.07
N LYS A 82 -12.79 12.18 5.35
CA LYS A 82 -14.16 11.82 4.97
C LYS A 82 -15.04 11.58 6.20
N THR A 83 -14.56 10.82 7.18
CA THR A 83 -15.33 10.57 8.40
C THR A 83 -15.58 11.85 9.21
N THR A 84 -14.62 12.78 9.26
CA THR A 84 -14.84 14.06 9.96
C THR A 84 -15.85 14.93 9.23
N MET A 85 -15.82 14.99 7.89
CA MET A 85 -16.80 15.74 7.11
C MET A 85 -18.22 15.15 7.17
N GLU A 86 -18.36 13.82 7.17
CA GLU A 86 -19.65 13.14 7.32
C GLU A 86 -20.26 13.33 8.72
N VAL A 87 -19.43 13.42 9.77
CA VAL A 87 -19.89 13.74 11.14
C VAL A 87 -20.30 15.20 11.27
N GLU A 88 -19.57 16.14 10.68
CA GLU A 88 -19.92 17.57 10.73
C GLU A 88 -21.18 17.91 9.93
N SER A 89 -21.39 17.24 8.79
CA SER A 89 -22.59 17.40 7.97
C SER A 89 -23.86 16.80 8.59
N THR A 90 -23.74 15.82 9.48
CA THR A 90 -24.87 15.29 10.27
C THR A 90 -25.11 16.06 11.58
N ALA A 91 -24.19 16.94 11.98
CA ALA A 91 -24.27 17.78 13.18
C ALA A 91 -24.83 19.20 12.93
N ALA A 92 -25.61 19.42 11.87
CA ALA A 92 -26.36 20.66 11.71
C ALA A 92 -27.43 20.79 12.83
N PRO A 93 -27.44 21.89 13.61
CA PRO A 93 -28.24 21.99 14.83
C PRO A 93 -29.71 22.22 14.50
N GLN A 94 -30.57 21.28 14.87
CA GLN A 94 -32.01 21.53 14.96
C GLN A 94 -32.27 22.51 16.13
N LYS A 95 -32.44 23.80 15.82
CA LYS A 95 -32.94 24.82 16.75
C LYS A 95 -34.40 24.54 17.13
N LYS A 96 -34.69 24.34 18.43
CA LYS A 96 -35.86 24.86 19.20
C LYS A 96 -35.45 24.90 20.70
N GLN A 97 -35.01 26.03 21.25
CA GLN A 97 -35.74 27.10 21.98
C GLN A 97 -36.07 26.83 23.47
N ALA A 98 -35.74 27.85 24.30
CA ALA A 98 -36.12 28.15 25.71
C ALA A 98 -35.42 27.30 26.82
N SER A 99 -34.94 27.81 27.97
CA SER A 99 -35.18 29.06 28.72
C SER A 99 -34.09 29.30 29.80
N SER A 100 -33.72 30.57 29.99
CA SER A 100 -33.27 31.29 31.21
C SER A 100 -32.71 30.55 32.46
N SER A 101 -31.50 30.93 32.90
CA SER A 101 -31.23 31.63 34.20
C SER A 101 -29.72 31.71 34.51
N ALA A 102 -29.25 32.89 34.93
CA ALA A 102 -27.84 33.29 35.15
C ALA A 102 -27.28 32.84 36.54
N PRO A 103 -26.16 33.40 37.06
CA PRO A 103 -24.76 33.03 36.76
C PRO A 103 -23.94 32.68 38.04
N SER A 104 -22.80 31.98 37.92
CA SER A 104 -21.82 31.94 39.02
C SER A 104 -20.37 32.08 38.55
N LYS A 105 -19.76 33.18 39.00
CA LYS A 105 -18.35 33.56 38.85
C LYS A 105 -17.42 32.54 39.53
N LYS A 106 -16.25 32.28 38.94
CA LYS A 106 -14.95 32.34 39.64
C LYS A 106 -13.77 32.46 38.66
N LYS A 107 -12.93 33.45 38.94
CA LYS A 107 -11.77 33.94 38.18
C LYS A 107 -10.53 33.04 38.36
N ASN A 108 -9.65 33.09 37.34
CA ASN A 108 -8.17 33.21 37.39
C ASN A 108 -7.46 32.17 36.50
N LYS A 109 -6.38 32.43 35.76
CA LYS A 109 -5.68 33.64 35.27
C LYS A 109 -4.54 33.10 34.37
N LYS A 110 -4.33 33.71 33.18
CA LYS A 110 -3.10 33.70 32.33
C LYS A 110 -2.57 32.35 31.81
N ALA A 111 -1.86 32.23 30.70
CA ALA A 111 -1.68 32.96 29.43
C ALA A 111 -0.54 32.20 28.72
N SER A 112 -0.73 31.70 27.50
CA SER A 112 0.32 31.61 26.46
C SER A 112 -0.17 30.80 25.24
N GLY A 113 -0.18 31.42 24.06
CA GLY A 113 0.00 30.70 22.80
C GLY A 113 -1.20 30.57 21.87
N SER A 114 -1.93 31.66 21.58
CA SER A 114 -2.69 31.73 20.32
C SER A 114 -1.74 32.22 19.22
N GLN A 115 -1.03 31.30 18.57
CA GLN A 115 -0.43 31.63 17.27
C GLN A 115 -1.59 31.70 16.27
N GLY A 116 -1.91 32.93 15.90
CA GLY A 116 -2.95 33.27 14.95
C GLY A 116 -2.72 32.62 13.61
N ASP A 117 -3.82 32.10 13.07
CA ASP A 117 -4.04 31.75 11.69
C ASP A 117 -3.84 33.01 10.83
N VAL A 118 -2.78 33.02 10.02
CA VAL A 118 -2.51 34.11 9.07
C VAL A 118 -2.93 33.60 7.70
N GLU A 119 -4.16 33.95 7.31
CA GLU A 119 -4.61 33.88 5.93
C GLU A 119 -3.74 34.80 5.07
N MET A 120 -2.98 34.21 4.15
CA MET A 120 -2.33 34.95 3.06
C MET A 120 -3.36 35.16 1.96
N VAL A 121 -3.80 36.41 1.79
CA VAL A 121 -4.54 36.86 0.60
C VAL A 121 -3.51 37.16 -0.50
N ASP A 122 -3.60 36.44 -1.61
CA ASP A 122 -2.83 36.71 -2.83
C ASP A 122 -3.23 38.07 -3.42
N ALA A 123 -2.21 38.88 -3.76
CA ALA A 123 -2.36 40.10 -4.54
C ALA A 123 -1.79 39.86 -5.94
N GLU A 124 -2.69 39.94 -6.92
CA GLU A 124 -2.53 40.17 -8.38
C GLU A 124 -1.48 39.37 -9.18
#